data_AF-A0A7C5L8B3-F1
#
_entry.id   AF-A0A7C5L8B3-F1
#
_cell.length_a   1.000
_cell.length_b   1.000
_cell.length_c   1.000
_cell.angle_alpha   90.00
_cell.angle_beta   90.00
_cell.angle_gamma   90.00
#
_symmetry.space_group_name_H-M   'P 1'
#
loop_
_entity.id
_entity.type
_entity.pdbx_description
1 polymer ?
#
loop_
_entity_poly.entity_id
_entity_poly.type
_entity_poly.pdbx_seq_one_letter_code
_entity_poly.pdbx_strand_id
1 'polypeptide(L)'
;KRAIEETGRRRAKQEEYNRRHGITPRSVVKPVKELLALEELDYVKLPTELPAGIKTEEDLLKEVAKLEKEMWRAAQNWEFEKAARLRDRIRELKALLNLN
;
A
#
# COMPACT_ATOMS: atom_id res chain seq x y z
N LYS A 1 5.59 8.74 29.18
CA LYS A 1 5.53 10.21 29.43
C LYS A 1 6.71 10.96 28.80
N ARG A 2 7.95 10.43 28.88
CA ARG A 2 9.17 11.00 28.26
C ARG A 2 9.09 11.37 26.76
N ALA A 3 8.45 10.55 25.92
CA ALA A 3 8.37 10.80 24.47
C ALA A 3 7.56 12.07 24.13
N ILE A 4 6.49 12.33 24.89
CA ILE A 4 5.65 13.51 24.72
C ILE A 4 6.41 14.76 25.17
N GLU A 5 7.11 14.67 26.31
CA GLU A 5 7.96 15.75 26.83
C GLU A 5 9.08 16.12 25.83
N GLU A 6 9.78 15.13 25.26
CA GLU A 6 10.83 15.38 24.27
C GLU A 6 10.27 15.99 22.98
N THR A 7 9.06 15.59 22.57
CA THR A 7 8.36 16.19 21.42
C THR A 7 8.04 17.66 21.69
N GLY A 8 7.52 17.98 22.89
CA GLY A 8 7.24 19.35 23.32
C GLY A 8 8.50 20.22 23.35
N ARG A 9 9.59 19.71 23.93
CA ARG A 9 10.88 20.40 23.99
C ARG A 9 11.42 20.73 22.60
N ARG A 10 11.32 19.80 21.64
CA ARG A 10 11.75 20.02 20.25
C ARG A 10 10.90 21.06 19.54
N ARG A 11 9.57 21.00 19.71
CA ARG A 11 8.63 21.93 19.07
C ARG A 11 8.87 23.37 19.52
N ALA A 12 9.07 23.61 20.83
CA ALA A 12 9.36 24.94 21.35
C ALA A 12 10.61 25.57 20.71
N LYS A 13 11.69 24.80 20.55
CA LYS A 13 12.92 25.26 19.87
C LYS A 13 12.68 25.58 18.40
N GLN A 14 11.89 24.76 17.71
CA GLN A 14 11.55 24.97 16.30
C GLN A 14 10.72 26.24 16.10
N GLU A 15 9.73 26.49 16.96
CA GLU A 15 8.89 27.69 16.91
C GLU A 15 9.69 28.97 17.20
N GLU A 16 10.58 28.94 18.18
CA GLU A 16 11.47 30.05 18.49
C GLU A 16 12.40 30.36 17.31
N TYR A 17 13.02 29.33 16.73
CA TYR A 17 13.87 29.48 15.55
C TYR A 17 13.07 30.06 14.38
N ASN A 18 11.89 29.52 14.11
CA ASN A 18 11.02 29.98 13.03
C ASN A 18 10.63 31.44 13.21
N ARG A 19 10.27 31.86 14.44
CA ARG A 19 9.92 33.25 14.75
C ARG A 19 11.10 34.19 14.55
N ARG A 20 12.28 33.82 15.02
CA ARG A 20 13.51 34.62 14.87
C ARG A 20 13.92 34.82 13.41
N HIS A 21 13.60 33.86 12.54
CA HIS A 21 14.01 33.87 11.13
C HIS A 21 12.87 34.14 10.14
N GLY A 22 11.65 34.45 10.63
CA GLY A 22 10.48 34.67 9.77
C GLY A 22 10.06 33.44 8.95
N ILE A 23 10.37 32.23 9.40
CA ILE A 23 10.07 30.98 8.68
C ILE A 23 8.61 30.59 8.96
N THR A 24 7.81 30.46 7.91
CA THR A 24 6.47 29.87 7.99
C THR A 24 6.57 28.37 7.67
N PRO A 25 6.19 27.46 8.59
CA PRO A 25 6.18 26.03 8.32
C PRO A 25 5.30 25.70 7.10
N ARG A 26 5.84 24.93 6.16
CA ARG A 26 5.12 24.42 5.00
C ARG A 26 5.44 22.95 4.80
N SER A 27 4.46 22.20 4.28
CA SER A 27 4.68 20.80 3.88
C SER A 27 5.69 20.73 2.74
N VAL A 28 6.62 19.78 2.82
CA VAL A 28 7.55 19.50 1.72
C VAL A 28 6.77 18.85 0.58
N VAL A 29 6.65 19.54 -0.55
CA VAL A 29 6.12 18.96 -1.78
C VAL A 29 7.30 18.40 -2.56
N LYS A 30 7.43 17.07 -2.63
CA LYS A 30 8.41 16.42 -3.49
C LYS A 30 7.72 16.07 -4.81
N PRO A 31 8.30 16.38 -5.98
CA PRO A 31 7.80 15.82 -7.22
C PRO A 31 7.87 14.30 -7.11
N VAL A 32 6.83 13.62 -7.58
CA VAL A 32 6.87 12.16 -7.75
C VAL A 32 8.03 11.91 -8.71
N LYS A 33 9.12 11.31 -8.22
CA LYS A 33 10.13 10.78 -9.14
C LYS A 33 9.39 9.83 -10.05
N GLU A 34 9.51 10.00 -11.37
CA GLU A 34 9.18 8.98 -12.34
C GLU A 34 9.99 7.74 -11.96
N LEU A 35 9.39 6.89 -11.13
CA LEU A 35 9.79 5.51 -11.02
C LEU A 35 9.58 4.99 -12.42
N LEU A 36 10.70 4.66 -13.09
CA LEU A 36 10.79 3.98 -14.38
C LEU A 36 9.43 3.62 -14.95
N ALA A 37 9.11 4.22 -16.10
CA ALA A 37 8.05 3.78 -16.98
C ALA A 37 7.95 2.25 -16.96
N LEU A 38 7.01 1.75 -16.15
CA LEU A 38 6.36 0.45 -16.32
C LEU A 38 5.38 0.61 -17.50
N GLU A 39 5.87 1.20 -18.59
CA GLU A 39 5.30 1.00 -19.90
C GLU A 39 5.36 -0.51 -20.13
N GLU A 40 4.19 -1.12 -20.31
CA GLU A 40 4.00 -2.53 -20.68
C GLU A 40 4.08 -3.59 -19.57
N LEU A 41 3.53 -3.32 -18.37
CA LEU A 41 2.73 -4.39 -17.76
C LEU A 41 1.33 -4.28 -18.33
N ASP A 42 1.22 -4.83 -19.55
CA ASP A 42 0.01 -5.24 -20.23
C ASP A 42 -1.06 -5.54 -19.18
N TYR A 43 -2.03 -4.63 -19.06
CA TYR A 43 -3.10 -4.74 -18.08
C TYR A 43 -3.70 -6.12 -18.26
N VAL A 44 -3.46 -6.96 -17.26
CA VAL A 44 -4.08 -8.27 -17.10
C VAL A 44 -5.51 -8.15 -17.59
N LYS A 45 -5.81 -8.78 -18.72
CA LYS A 45 -7.18 -8.88 -19.23
C LYS A 45 -8.00 -9.42 -18.07
N LEU A 46 -8.79 -8.55 -17.43
CA LEU A 46 -9.61 -8.94 -16.31
C LEU A 46 -10.50 -10.08 -16.81
N PRO A 47 -10.40 -11.29 -16.23
CA PRO A 47 -11.30 -12.36 -16.61
C PRO A 47 -12.72 -11.89 -16.36
N THR A 48 -13.52 -11.82 -17.42
CA THR A 48 -14.93 -11.41 -17.35
C THR A 48 -15.79 -12.50 -16.70
N GLU A 49 -15.21 -13.67 -16.47
CA GLU A 49 -15.86 -14.85 -15.93
C GLU A 49 -15.21 -15.27 -14.61
N LEU A 50 -16.07 -15.67 -13.65
CA LEU A 50 -15.66 -16.27 -12.39
C LEU A 50 -14.82 -17.53 -12.67
N PRO A 51 -13.65 -17.71 -12.06
CA PRO A 51 -12.87 -18.93 -12.24
C PRO A 51 -13.67 -20.15 -11.75
N ALA A 52 -13.60 -21.24 -12.51
CA ALA A 52 -14.34 -22.47 -12.26
C ALA A 52 -14.07 -23.00 -10.83
N GLY A 53 -15.08 -22.94 -9.97
CA GLY A 53 -15.04 -23.44 -8.59
C GLY A 53 -15.54 -22.46 -7.53
N ILE A 54 -15.60 -21.16 -7.82
CA ILE A 54 -16.07 -20.14 -6.88
C ILE A 54 -17.54 -19.85 -7.16
N LYS A 55 -18.42 -20.37 -6.30
CA LYS A 55 -19.88 -20.26 -6.45
C LYS A 55 -20.52 -19.24 -5.51
N THR A 56 -19.80 -18.81 -4.47
CA THR A 56 -20.32 -17.98 -3.38
C THR A 56 -19.33 -16.88 -3.02
N GLU A 57 -19.83 -15.69 -2.72
CA GLU A 57 -19.07 -14.52 -2.24
C GLU A 57 -18.23 -14.85 -0.98
N GLU A 58 -18.76 -15.67 -0.07
CA GLU A 58 -18.05 -16.10 1.14
C GLU A 58 -16.81 -16.95 0.86
N ASP A 59 -16.86 -17.80 -0.16
CA ASP A 59 -15.73 -18.67 -0.53
C ASP A 59 -14.63 -17.86 -1.21
N LEU A 60 -15.02 -16.83 -1.96
CA LEU A 60 -14.10 -15.88 -2.58
C LEU A 60 -13.35 -15.05 -1.52
N LEU A 61 -14.06 -14.58 -0.48
CA LEU A 61 -13.44 -13.87 0.65
C LEU A 61 -12.46 -14.75 1.43
N LYS A 62 -12.78 -16.03 1.65
CA LYS A 62 -11.88 -16.99 2.30
C LYS A 62 -10.61 -17.20 1.47
N GLU A 63 -10.75 -17.34 0.16
CA GLU A 63 -9.61 -17.53 -0.74
C GLU A 63 -8.73 -16.27 -0.79
N VAL A 64 -9.34 -15.08 -0.86
CA VAL A 64 -8.61 -13.81 -0.76
C VAL A 64 -7.83 -13.72 0.55
N ALA A 65 -8.45 -14.04 1.69
CA ALA A 65 -7.78 -14.00 3.00
C ALA A 65 -6.59 -14.99 3.09
N LYS A 66 -6.73 -16.17 2.47
CA LYS A 66 -5.65 -17.15 2.38
C LYS A 66 -4.49 -16.63 1.52
N LEU A 67 -4.78 -16.11 0.34
CA LEU A 67 -3.78 -15.55 -0.57
C LEU A 67 -3.08 -14.33 0.04
N GLU A 68 -3.79 -13.48 0.79
CA GLU A 68 -3.20 -12.36 1.53
C GLU A 68 -2.17 -12.85 2.54
N LYS A 69 -2.50 -13.90 3.31
CA LYS A 69 -1.56 -14.50 4.27
C LYS A 69 -0.33 -15.10 3.59
N GLU A 70 -0.50 -15.72 2.44
CA GLU A 70 0.61 -16.25 1.63
C GLU A 70 1.48 -15.14 1.04
N MET A 71 0.87 -14.04 0.58
CA MET A 71 1.58 -12.86 0.07
C MET A 71 2.46 -12.24 1.17
N TRP A 72 1.91 -12.08 2.38
CA TRP A 72 2.67 -11.56 3.52
C TRP A 72 3.85 -12.47 3.90
N ARG A 73 3.66 -13.79 3.88
CA ARG A 73 4.75 -14.76 4.10
C ARG A 73 5.83 -14.66 3.03
N ALA A 74 5.44 -14.56 1.76
CA ALA A 74 6.38 -14.38 0.64
C ALA A 74 7.19 -13.08 0.81
N ALA A 75 6.53 -11.97 1.19
CA ALA A 75 7.20 -10.71 1.46
C ALA A 75 8.18 -10.78 2.66
N GLN A 76 7.81 -11.49 3.73
CA GLN A 76 8.69 -11.74 4.88
C GLN A 76 9.92 -12.59 4.51
N ASN A 77 9.74 -13.51 3.56
CA ASN A 77 10.80 -14.37 3.04
C ASN A 77 11.60 -13.75 1.88
N TRP A 78 11.40 -12.45 1.58
CA TRP A 78 12.06 -11.73 0.49
C TRP A 78 11.74 -12.28 -0.93
N GLU A 79 10.67 -13.06 -1.07
CA GLU A 79 10.18 -13.61 -2.34
C GLU A 79 9.26 -12.60 -3.05
N PHE A 80 9.82 -11.45 -3.45
CA PHE A 80 9.02 -10.32 -3.96
C PHE A 80 8.25 -10.61 -5.25
N GLU A 81 8.82 -11.39 -6.18
CA GLU A 81 8.11 -11.78 -7.41
C GLU A 81 6.86 -12.60 -7.11
N LYS A 82 6.95 -13.50 -6.13
CA LYS A 82 5.82 -14.33 -5.70
C LYS A 82 4.77 -13.50 -4.96
N ALA A 83 5.21 -12.58 -4.10
CA ALA A 83 4.31 -11.63 -3.45
C ALA A 83 3.59 -10.74 -4.47
N ALA A 84 4.27 -10.31 -5.54
CA ALA A 84 3.66 -9.54 -6.62
C ALA A 84 2.59 -10.34 -7.37
N ARG A 85 2.88 -11.60 -7.76
CA ARG A 85 1.88 -12.47 -8.41
C ARG A 85 0.66 -12.71 -7.53
N LEU A 86 0.87 -12.94 -6.22
CA LEU A 86 -0.22 -13.13 -5.26
C LEU A 86 -1.06 -11.86 -5.11
N ARG A 87 -0.43 -10.68 -5.05
CA ARG A 87 -1.12 -9.39 -5.03
C ARG A 87 -2.01 -9.19 -6.25
N ASP A 88 -1.49 -9.48 -7.44
CA ASP A 88 -2.23 -9.28 -8.68
C ASP A 88 -3.41 -10.26 -8.77
N ARG A 89 -3.22 -11.50 -8.31
CA ARG A 89 -4.32 -12.48 -8.17
C ARG A 89 -5.39 -12.02 -7.17
N ILE A 90 -5.00 -11.46 -6.02
CA ILE A 90 -5.96 -10.90 -5.05
C ILE A 90 -6.75 -9.75 -5.67
N ARG A 91 -6.12 -8.89 -6.48
CA ARG A 91 -6.80 -7.80 -7.17
C ARG A 91 -7.83 -8.30 -8.16
N GLU A 92 -7.50 -9.32 -8.96
CA GLU A 92 -8.47 -9.96 -9.86
C GLU A 92 -9.68 -10.49 -9.09
N LEU A 93 -9.45 -11.21 -7.98
CA LEU A 93 -10.52 -11.79 -7.17
C LEU A 93 -11.38 -10.71 -6.48
N LYS A 94 -10.78 -9.61 -6.01
CA LYS A 94 -11.51 -8.47 -5.42
C LYS A 94 -12.29 -7.68 -6.46
N ALA A 95 -11.77 -7.56 -7.67
CA ALA A 95 -12.49 -6.90 -8.77
C ALA A 95 -13.76 -7.67 -9.16
N LEU A 96 -13.72 -9.01 -9.11
CA LEU A 96 -14.92 -9.85 -9.30
C LEU A 96 -15.98 -9.65 -8.20
N LEU A 97 -15.60 -9.18 -7.01
CA LEU A 97 -16.51 -8.88 -5.91
C LEU A 97 -17.15 -7.48 -5.98
N ASN A 98 -16.84 -6.66 -6.99
CA ASN A 98 -17.24 -5.24 -7.04
C ASN A 98 -16.91 -4.44 -5.75
N LEU A 99 -15.88 -4.86 -5.00
CA LEU A 99 -15.35 -4.09 -3.87
C LEU A 99 -14.46 -2.97 -4.42
N ASN A 100 -15.08 -1.82 -4.72
CA ASN A 100 -14.39 -0.56 -4.96
C ASN A 100 -13.90 0.06 -3.64
#